data_AF-A0A9D8MXG7-F1
#
_entry.id   AF-A0A9D8MXG7-F1
#
_cell.length_a   1.000
_cell.length_b   1.000
_cell.length_c   1.000
_cell.angle_alpha   90.00
_cell.angle_beta   90.00
_cell.angle_gamma   90.00
#
_symmetry.space_group_name_H-M   'P 1'
#
loop_
_entity.id
_entity.type
_entity.pdbx_description
1 polymer ?
#
loop_
_entity_poly.entity_id
_entity_poly.type
_entity_poly.pdbx_seq_one_letter_code
_entity_poly.pdbx_strand_id
1 'polypeptide(L)'
;RGDSGLCVPLELFVSVHSDAGYRTDNTLVGSLGIYSTDFYDGKTAAGLSRLVSRDLADMVMTQVTNDLSRELDYWNRRDLYDRNYGETRDPQVPAIIFEMLSHQNWADMRFGHDPYFKFLMARSIYKGMLRFVSTIHGGKDVVVQPLPVAGLSAEPNKETNEIIVRWTPTQDPSEPTAKPDGYVVYMKKAGKDFDNGHYVSGHDCVFKTEAIPGVLYSFRVEAVNEGGASLPSDEVCAVIAETPDAPSILIVDAFQRLASPLPFDNETTGGFDFDSDPGVIDVKSPGYCGRQLSFDKSQYGKEVGEGMGVSSDEWEGMFLAGNTHDYSVRHASDILAKHYDCNISSSTPVQLPNLDLRGYRIADFILGAQKDDGYSLTRRKAFTPEMLTAISQLTLQGSSIMVSGAFIGSDIHNAKQDAFVADKLKYRFIGTTKTDSICTVQGLDNTATIYSRPNEQNYWLSTTDVLEGVGGAFSTMTYTTGNYSAAIAYPGPGYRVIAFGFPLECITDKETRRSIINISVDFLLGK
;
A
#
# COMPACT_ATOMS: atom_id res chain seq x y z
N ARG A 1 -36.52 21.37 24.50
CA ARG A 1 -35.68 20.73 25.54
C ARG A 1 -34.98 19.58 24.84
N GLY A 2 -33.80 19.82 24.26
CA GLY A 2 -32.93 18.74 23.79
C GLY A 2 -32.17 18.23 25.00
N ASP A 3 -32.14 16.92 25.18
CA ASP A 3 -31.43 16.28 26.28
C ASP A 3 -29.97 16.72 26.27
N SER A 4 -29.43 16.98 27.46
CA SER A 4 -28.01 17.25 27.65
C SER A 4 -27.25 15.98 27.28
N GLY A 5 -26.89 15.85 26.00
CA GLY A 5 -26.02 14.79 25.51
C GLY A 5 -24.64 14.86 26.17
N LEU A 6 -23.64 14.19 25.60
CA LEU A 6 -22.30 14.11 26.17
C LEU A 6 -21.53 15.45 26.22
N CYS A 7 -22.18 16.58 25.90
CA CYS A 7 -21.56 17.90 25.79
C CYS A 7 -20.36 17.93 24.82
N VAL A 8 -20.34 17.02 23.85
CA VAL A 8 -19.38 17.01 22.75
C VAL A 8 -19.86 18.02 21.71
N PRO A 9 -19.09 19.08 21.40
CA PRO A 9 -19.47 20.02 20.37
C PRO A 9 -19.42 19.34 18.99
N LEU A 10 -20.50 19.45 18.23
CA LEU A 10 -20.54 19.09 16.82
C LEU A 10 -20.44 20.38 16.01
N GLU A 11 -19.39 20.52 15.22
CA GLU A 11 -19.12 21.74 14.45
C GLU A 11 -19.80 21.72 13.07
N LEU A 12 -19.95 20.53 12.48
CA LEU A 12 -20.50 20.33 11.16
C LEU A 12 -20.97 18.87 10.97
N PHE A 13 -21.68 18.63 9.88
CA PHE A 13 -22.08 17.32 9.39
C PHE A 13 -21.74 17.20 7.90
N VAL A 14 -20.98 16.18 7.52
CA VAL A 14 -20.64 15.91 6.12
C VAL A 14 -21.05 14.47 5.82
N SER A 15 -22.00 14.31 4.90
CA SER A 15 -22.33 13.00 4.33
C SER A 15 -21.54 12.81 3.04
N VAL A 16 -20.82 11.71 2.92
CA VAL A 16 -19.99 11.40 1.75
C VAL A 16 -20.70 10.33 0.92
N HIS A 17 -20.99 10.64 -0.33
CA HIS A 17 -21.75 9.80 -1.26
C HIS A 17 -21.03 9.65 -2.60
N SER A 18 -21.54 8.76 -3.44
CA SER A 18 -21.28 8.75 -4.88
C SER A 18 -22.61 8.86 -5.61
N ASP A 19 -22.60 9.57 -6.74
CA ASP A 19 -23.81 9.90 -7.50
C ASP A 19 -24.04 8.88 -8.64
N ALA A 20 -25.27 8.88 -9.17
CA ALA A 20 -25.64 8.16 -10.37
C ALA A 20 -25.71 9.12 -11.57
N GLY A 21 -25.03 8.78 -12.66
CA GLY A 21 -25.05 9.54 -13.91
C GLY A 21 -23.82 9.25 -14.76
N TYR A 22 -23.98 9.09 -16.07
CA TYR A 22 -22.90 8.62 -16.93
C TYR A 22 -22.70 9.54 -18.13
N ARG A 23 -21.54 9.42 -18.76
CA ARG A 23 -21.24 10.04 -20.05
C ARG A 23 -20.69 8.99 -21.01
N THR A 24 -21.14 9.04 -22.26
CA THR A 24 -20.72 8.11 -23.31
C THR A 24 -19.46 8.57 -24.04
N ASP A 25 -18.98 9.77 -23.76
CA ASP A 25 -17.79 10.38 -24.37
C ASP A 25 -16.52 10.22 -23.51
N ASN A 26 -16.56 9.36 -22.49
CA ASN A 26 -15.46 9.10 -21.55
C ASN A 26 -14.97 10.35 -20.78
N THR A 27 -15.78 11.41 -20.68
CA THR A 27 -15.45 12.57 -19.84
C THR A 27 -15.89 12.38 -18.39
N LEU A 28 -15.22 13.11 -17.48
CA LEU A 28 -15.53 13.10 -16.05
C LEU A 28 -16.90 13.72 -15.77
N VAL A 29 -17.66 13.11 -14.86
CA VAL A 29 -18.82 13.72 -14.21
C VAL A 29 -18.36 14.57 -13.03
N GLY A 30 -17.55 14.02 -12.13
CA GLY A 30 -16.93 14.75 -11.02
C GLY A 30 -17.87 15.05 -9.84
N SER A 31 -17.47 15.97 -8.97
CA SER A 31 -18.09 16.15 -7.65
C SER A 31 -19.25 17.15 -7.64
N LEU A 32 -20.24 16.94 -6.78
CA LEU A 32 -21.41 17.81 -6.56
C LEU A 32 -21.60 18.05 -5.05
N GLY A 33 -21.95 19.29 -4.67
CA GLY A 33 -22.30 19.63 -3.29
C GLY A 33 -23.80 19.89 -3.14
N ILE A 34 -24.41 19.37 -2.08
CA ILE A 34 -25.83 19.60 -1.76
C ILE A 34 -25.94 20.14 -0.33
N TYR A 35 -26.78 21.15 -0.13
CA TYR A 35 -27.09 21.77 1.15
C TYR A 35 -28.59 22.12 1.23
N SER A 36 -29.06 22.51 2.41
CA SER A 36 -30.44 22.97 2.61
C SER A 36 -30.48 24.27 3.41
N THR A 37 -31.12 25.30 2.87
CA THR A 37 -31.26 26.60 3.56
C THR A 37 -32.62 26.80 4.22
N ASP A 38 -33.70 26.28 3.62
CA ASP A 38 -35.08 26.60 4.02
C ASP A 38 -35.66 25.58 5.03
N PHE A 39 -35.11 25.59 6.26
CA PHE A 39 -35.64 24.84 7.40
C PHE A 39 -35.27 25.50 8.73
N TYR A 40 -36.07 25.29 9.79
CA TYR A 40 -35.91 25.96 11.10
C TYR A 40 -35.70 27.49 10.99
N ASP A 41 -36.58 28.17 10.25
CA ASP A 41 -36.49 29.61 9.97
C ASP A 41 -35.14 30.06 9.37
N GLY A 42 -34.53 29.16 8.58
CA GLY A 42 -33.25 29.39 7.94
C GLY A 42 -32.07 29.40 8.90
N LYS A 43 -32.17 28.75 10.07
CA LYS A 43 -31.11 28.77 11.10
C LYS A 43 -30.69 27.39 11.61
N THR A 44 -29.45 27.31 12.09
CA THR A 44 -28.91 26.20 12.88
C THR A 44 -29.33 26.32 14.34
N ALA A 45 -29.11 25.29 15.18
CA ALA A 45 -29.45 25.40 16.61
C ALA A 45 -28.59 26.43 17.36
N ALA A 46 -27.38 26.70 16.88
CA ALA A 46 -26.52 27.78 17.38
C ALA A 46 -26.98 29.18 16.91
N GLY A 47 -28.05 29.28 16.11
CA GLY A 47 -28.60 30.54 15.61
C GLY A 47 -27.90 31.11 14.37
N LEU A 48 -26.95 30.38 13.78
CA LEU A 48 -26.31 30.75 12.51
C LEU A 48 -27.31 30.62 11.36
N SER A 49 -27.19 31.48 10.34
CA SER A 49 -27.93 31.28 9.09
C SER A 49 -27.53 29.95 8.44
N ARG A 50 -28.48 29.17 7.93
CA ARG A 50 -28.21 27.93 7.18
C ARG A 50 -27.50 28.16 5.86
N LEU A 51 -27.34 29.41 5.41
CA LEU A 51 -26.41 29.73 4.32
C LEU A 51 -24.97 29.32 4.65
N VAL A 52 -24.62 29.17 5.93
CA VAL A 52 -23.32 28.62 6.34
C VAL A 52 -23.08 27.20 5.78
N SER A 53 -24.13 26.42 5.49
CA SER A 53 -24.01 25.12 4.84
C SER A 53 -23.63 25.24 3.36
N ARG A 54 -24.07 26.31 2.68
CA ARG A 54 -23.61 26.62 1.32
C ARG A 54 -22.11 26.93 1.34
N ASP A 55 -21.67 27.72 2.31
CA ASP A 55 -20.26 28.10 2.45
C ASP A 55 -19.40 26.85 2.74
N LEU A 56 -19.87 25.95 3.62
CA LEU A 56 -19.23 24.63 3.82
C LEU A 56 -19.13 23.84 2.51
N ALA A 57 -20.22 23.73 1.76
CA ALA A 57 -20.24 23.01 0.49
C ALA A 57 -19.26 23.60 -0.52
N ASP A 58 -19.25 24.93 -0.64
CA ASP A 58 -18.37 25.65 -1.56
C ASP A 58 -16.90 25.49 -1.18
N MET A 59 -16.55 25.59 0.10
CA MET A 59 -15.18 25.44 0.58
C MET A 59 -14.66 24.01 0.38
N VAL A 60 -15.45 22.99 0.71
CA VAL A 60 -15.07 21.58 0.50
C VAL A 60 -14.92 21.28 -0.99
N MET A 61 -15.90 21.67 -1.81
CA MET A 61 -15.83 21.50 -3.27
C MET A 61 -14.63 22.23 -3.86
N THR A 62 -14.32 23.45 -3.41
CA THR A 62 -13.16 24.21 -3.91
C THR A 62 -11.86 23.52 -3.57
N GLN A 63 -11.71 23.06 -2.32
CA GLN A 63 -10.52 22.34 -1.89
C GLN A 63 -10.32 21.06 -2.71
N VAL A 64 -11.38 20.25 -2.86
CA VAL A 64 -11.33 19.00 -3.64
C VAL A 64 -11.00 19.26 -5.11
N THR A 65 -11.69 20.18 -5.76
CA THR A 65 -11.43 20.50 -7.17
C THR A 65 -10.00 20.98 -7.37
N ASN A 66 -9.50 21.87 -6.51
CA ASN A 66 -8.14 22.40 -6.64
C ASN A 66 -7.07 21.34 -6.43
N ASP A 67 -7.21 20.52 -5.38
CA ASP A 67 -6.25 19.47 -5.09
C ASP A 67 -6.24 18.41 -6.18
N LEU A 68 -7.41 17.88 -6.57
CA LEU A 68 -7.50 16.85 -7.59
C LEU A 68 -7.09 17.37 -8.97
N SER A 69 -7.45 18.60 -9.34
CA SER A 69 -7.01 19.16 -10.63
C SER A 69 -5.51 19.43 -10.67
N ARG A 70 -4.87 19.68 -9.52
CA ARG A 70 -3.42 19.80 -9.46
C ARG A 70 -2.72 18.46 -9.62
N GLU A 71 -3.24 17.40 -8.99
CA GLU A 71 -2.62 16.07 -9.02
C GLU A 71 -2.99 15.26 -10.28
N LEU A 72 -4.17 15.48 -10.85
CA LEU A 72 -4.76 14.69 -11.94
C LEU A 72 -4.97 15.51 -13.23
N ASP A 73 -4.36 16.69 -13.31
CA ASP A 73 -4.54 17.72 -14.34
C ASP A 73 -5.93 18.39 -14.42
N TYR A 74 -7.01 17.64 -14.18
CA TYR A 74 -8.37 18.15 -14.24
C TYR A 74 -9.35 17.30 -13.43
N TRP A 75 -10.13 17.95 -12.57
CA TRP A 75 -11.29 17.33 -11.93
C TRP A 75 -12.54 18.19 -12.13
N ASN A 76 -13.62 17.56 -12.61
CA ASN A 76 -14.84 18.31 -12.93
C ASN A 76 -15.57 18.73 -11.65
N ARG A 77 -15.82 20.03 -11.51
CA ARG A 77 -16.64 20.60 -10.44
C ARG A 77 -18.06 20.82 -10.95
N ARG A 78 -19.05 20.16 -10.33
CA ARG A 78 -20.47 20.37 -10.62
C ARG A 78 -21.08 21.43 -9.69
N ASP A 79 -22.39 21.57 -9.78
CA ASP A 79 -23.18 22.56 -9.08
C ASP A 79 -23.16 22.45 -7.54
N LEU A 80 -23.62 23.53 -6.91
CA LEU A 80 -24.02 23.55 -5.50
C LEU A 80 -25.54 23.62 -5.44
N TYR A 81 -26.19 22.54 -5.01
CA TYR A 81 -27.64 22.44 -4.98
C TYR A 81 -28.22 22.76 -3.60
N ASP A 82 -29.13 23.73 -3.57
CA ASP A 82 -30.05 23.90 -2.45
C ASP A 82 -31.25 22.96 -2.63
N ARG A 83 -31.26 21.85 -1.88
CA ARG A 83 -32.28 20.81 -1.95
C ARG A 83 -32.59 20.31 -0.56
N ASN A 84 -33.85 19.99 -0.31
CA ASN A 84 -34.35 19.55 0.99
C ASN A 84 -34.21 18.03 1.14
N TYR A 85 -32.99 17.55 1.41
CA TYR A 85 -32.71 16.18 1.81
C TYR A 85 -32.60 16.07 3.33
N GLY A 86 -32.99 14.93 3.91
CA GLY A 86 -32.98 14.73 5.36
C GLY A 86 -31.57 14.92 5.95
N GLU A 87 -30.56 14.40 5.27
CA GLU A 87 -29.15 14.46 5.67
C GLU A 87 -28.61 15.90 5.76
N THR A 88 -29.16 16.86 5.03
CA THR A 88 -28.73 18.28 5.08
C THR A 88 -29.72 19.17 5.81
N ARG A 89 -30.99 18.77 5.92
CA ARG A 89 -32.07 19.47 6.62
C ARG A 89 -32.03 19.22 8.13
N ASP A 90 -31.96 17.96 8.53
CA ASP A 90 -32.20 17.54 9.91
C ASP A 90 -31.03 17.86 10.86
N PRO A 91 -29.75 17.84 10.43
CA PRO A 91 -28.67 18.31 11.28
C PRO A 91 -28.89 19.76 11.74
N GLN A 92 -28.57 19.98 13.01
CA GLN A 92 -28.68 21.27 13.68
C GLN A 92 -27.40 22.12 13.59
N VAL A 93 -26.45 21.68 12.77
CA VAL A 93 -25.12 22.27 12.51
C VAL A 93 -24.98 22.49 10.99
N PRO A 94 -23.99 23.26 10.51
CA PRO A 94 -23.68 23.31 9.08
C PRO A 94 -23.58 21.90 8.49
N ALA A 95 -24.28 21.64 7.39
CA ALA A 95 -24.47 20.28 6.88
C ALA A 95 -24.47 20.20 5.36
N ILE A 96 -23.77 19.22 4.80
CA ILE A 96 -23.72 18.95 3.36
C ILE A 96 -23.84 17.46 3.06
N ILE A 97 -24.38 17.15 1.88
CA ILE A 97 -24.05 15.92 1.15
C ILE A 97 -22.97 16.30 0.13
N PHE A 98 -21.90 15.52 0.10
CA PHE A 98 -20.82 15.62 -0.86
C PHE A 98 -20.82 14.37 -1.74
N GLU A 99 -21.28 14.55 -2.98
CA GLU A 99 -21.18 13.53 -4.01
C GLU A 99 -19.77 13.55 -4.59
N MET A 100 -18.94 12.57 -4.25
CA MET A 100 -17.51 12.56 -4.59
C MET A 100 -17.29 12.44 -6.10
N LEU A 101 -18.00 11.52 -6.73
CA LEU A 101 -17.83 11.07 -8.10
C LEU A 101 -19.11 10.36 -8.55
N SER A 102 -19.23 10.04 -9.84
CA SER A 102 -20.31 9.16 -10.31
C SER A 102 -19.88 7.69 -10.40
N HIS A 103 -20.59 6.82 -9.68
CA HIS A 103 -20.31 5.38 -9.69
C HIS A 103 -20.86 4.66 -10.94
N GLN A 104 -21.68 5.32 -11.76
CA GLN A 104 -22.11 4.83 -13.07
C GLN A 104 -21.20 5.28 -14.22
N ASN A 105 -20.30 6.24 -13.97
CA ASN A 105 -19.44 6.79 -15.01
C ASN A 105 -18.08 6.10 -15.03
N TRP A 106 -17.73 5.51 -16.17
CA TRP A 106 -16.43 4.85 -16.35
C TRP A 106 -15.24 5.77 -16.05
N ALA A 107 -15.25 6.99 -16.57
CA ALA A 107 -14.13 7.90 -16.42
C ALA A 107 -13.86 8.24 -14.95
N ASP A 108 -14.91 8.35 -14.14
CA ASP A 108 -14.83 8.57 -12.70
C ASP A 108 -14.36 7.31 -11.98
N MET A 109 -14.92 6.14 -12.30
CA MET A 109 -14.60 4.88 -11.63
C MET A 109 -13.17 4.39 -11.88
N ARG A 110 -12.54 4.77 -13.00
CA ARG A 110 -11.09 4.55 -13.20
C ARG A 110 -10.26 5.13 -12.06
N PHE A 111 -10.68 6.29 -11.53
CA PHE A 111 -10.08 6.88 -10.35
C PHE A 111 -10.70 6.33 -9.06
N GLY A 112 -12.01 6.10 -9.03
CA GLY A 112 -12.74 5.64 -7.85
C GLY A 112 -12.23 4.33 -7.25
N HIS A 113 -11.64 3.44 -8.05
CA HIS A 113 -10.99 2.22 -7.56
C HIS A 113 -9.50 2.37 -7.22
N ASP A 114 -8.81 3.43 -7.66
CA ASP A 114 -7.39 3.66 -7.37
C ASP A 114 -7.20 4.08 -5.90
N PRO A 115 -6.36 3.37 -5.11
CA PRO A 115 -6.12 3.70 -3.71
C PRO A 115 -5.54 5.10 -3.46
N TYR A 116 -4.69 5.61 -4.38
CA TYR A 116 -4.11 6.94 -4.25
C TYR A 116 -5.17 8.02 -4.50
N PHE A 117 -6.08 7.82 -5.44
CA PHE A 117 -7.23 8.73 -5.61
C PHE A 117 -8.08 8.81 -4.34
N LYS A 118 -8.38 7.68 -3.70
CA LYS A 118 -9.13 7.66 -2.43
C LYS A 118 -8.43 8.45 -1.33
N PHE A 119 -7.10 8.30 -1.23
CA PHE A 119 -6.28 9.10 -0.32
C PHE A 119 -6.38 10.60 -0.64
N LEU A 120 -6.21 11.00 -1.90
CA LEU A 120 -6.31 12.40 -2.33
C LEU A 120 -7.70 12.99 -2.05
N MET A 121 -8.77 12.27 -2.40
CA MET A 121 -10.15 12.67 -2.15
C MET A 121 -10.41 12.88 -0.65
N ALA A 122 -10.08 11.89 0.17
CA ALA A 122 -10.27 11.96 1.63
C ALA A 122 -9.47 13.12 2.26
N ARG A 123 -8.19 13.28 1.88
CA ARG A 123 -7.33 14.36 2.37
C ARG A 123 -7.87 15.74 1.95
N SER A 124 -8.39 15.86 0.74
CA SER A 124 -8.94 17.12 0.24
C SER A 124 -10.24 17.51 0.94
N ILE A 125 -11.13 16.55 1.21
CA ILE A 125 -12.34 16.75 2.01
C ILE A 125 -11.97 17.23 3.43
N TYR A 126 -11.01 16.56 4.08
CA TYR A 126 -10.49 16.96 5.40
C TYR A 126 -9.98 18.40 5.39
N LYS A 127 -9.14 18.79 4.42
CA LYS A 127 -8.62 20.16 4.32
C LYS A 127 -9.74 21.19 4.15
N GLY A 128 -10.77 20.86 3.36
CA GLY A 128 -11.94 21.72 3.16
C GLY A 128 -12.72 21.94 4.46
N MET A 129 -12.98 20.85 5.20
CA MET A 129 -13.62 20.90 6.51
C MET A 129 -12.79 21.71 7.53
N LEU A 130 -11.48 21.46 7.61
CA LEU A 130 -10.58 22.17 8.51
C LEU A 130 -10.59 23.68 8.27
N ARG A 131 -10.48 24.09 7.01
CA ARG A 131 -10.52 25.51 6.62
C ARG A 131 -11.87 26.14 6.91
N PHE A 132 -12.97 25.42 6.67
CA PHE A 132 -14.31 25.90 7.02
C PHE A 132 -14.47 26.13 8.52
N VAL A 133 -14.11 25.14 9.34
CA VAL A 133 -14.18 25.25 10.81
C VAL A 133 -13.35 26.44 11.29
N SER A 134 -12.14 26.64 10.77
CA SER A 134 -11.35 27.81 11.13
C SER A 134 -12.03 29.13 10.78
N THR A 135 -12.61 29.23 9.58
CA THR A 135 -13.31 30.44 9.11
C THR A 135 -14.47 30.83 10.04
N ILE A 136 -15.32 29.87 10.43
CA ILE A 136 -16.48 30.17 11.29
C ILE A 136 -16.07 30.52 12.73
N HIS A 137 -14.83 30.21 13.13
CA HIS A 137 -14.24 30.53 14.44
C HIS A 137 -13.24 31.70 14.40
N GLY A 138 -13.42 32.62 13.43
CA GLY A 138 -12.67 33.87 13.36
C GLY A 138 -11.42 33.82 12.48
N GLY A 139 -11.27 32.81 11.63
CA GLY A 139 -10.26 32.74 10.58
C GLY A 139 -8.84 32.58 11.11
N LYS A 140 -8.63 31.65 12.05
CA LYS A 140 -7.29 31.33 12.57
C LYS A 140 -6.44 30.63 11.51
N ASP A 141 -5.12 30.71 11.66
CA ASP A 141 -4.21 29.93 10.83
C ASP A 141 -4.50 28.42 10.98
N VAL A 142 -4.52 27.70 9.87
CA VAL A 142 -4.75 26.25 9.85
C VAL A 142 -3.44 25.51 9.66
N VAL A 143 -3.30 24.40 10.37
CA VAL A 143 -2.20 23.44 10.21
C VAL A 143 -2.79 22.13 9.73
N VAL A 144 -2.41 21.68 8.54
CA VAL A 144 -2.83 20.39 7.99
C VAL A 144 -1.91 19.30 8.55
N GLN A 145 -2.43 18.10 8.84
CA GLN A 145 -1.59 16.99 9.27
C GLN A 145 -0.54 16.59 8.20
N PRO A 146 0.65 16.10 8.59
CA PRO A 146 1.70 15.73 7.64
C PRO A 146 1.37 14.53 6.75
N LEU A 147 2.20 14.31 5.73
CA LEU A 147 2.23 13.07 4.95
C LEU A 147 3.06 11.98 5.68
N PRO A 148 2.79 10.69 5.44
CA PRO A 148 3.59 9.59 5.99
C PRO A 148 5.05 9.70 5.56
N VAL A 149 5.98 9.20 6.38
CA VAL A 149 7.41 9.16 6.04
C VAL A 149 7.63 8.29 4.79
N ALA A 150 8.55 8.71 3.90
CA ALA A 150 8.76 8.08 2.60
C ALA A 150 9.52 6.76 2.65
N GLY A 151 10.24 6.51 3.74
CA GLY A 151 10.96 5.26 3.95
C GLY A 151 11.47 5.12 5.36
N LEU A 152 11.67 3.87 5.78
CA LEU A 152 12.02 3.50 7.15
C LEU A 152 13.06 2.38 7.13
N SER A 153 13.97 2.38 8.09
CA SER A 153 14.91 1.27 8.34
C SER A 153 15.17 1.07 9.82
N ALA A 154 15.52 -0.15 10.20
CA ALA A 154 15.96 -0.52 11.54
C ALA A 154 17.22 -1.39 11.45
N GLU A 155 18.28 -0.96 12.14
CA GLU A 155 19.59 -1.61 12.13
C GLU A 155 20.08 -1.89 13.57
N PRO A 156 20.55 -3.10 13.87
CA PRO A 156 21.16 -3.41 15.16
C PRO A 156 22.58 -2.82 15.26
N ASN A 157 22.85 -2.12 16.36
CA ASN A 157 24.18 -1.74 16.79
C ASN A 157 24.70 -2.73 17.84
N LYS A 158 25.52 -3.65 17.38
CA LYS A 158 26.05 -4.79 18.17
C LYS A 158 26.98 -4.36 19.31
N GLU A 159 27.66 -3.22 19.17
CA GLU A 159 28.64 -2.76 20.17
C GLU A 159 27.95 -2.19 21.42
N THR A 160 26.74 -1.65 21.24
CA THR A 160 25.99 -0.93 22.28
C THR A 160 24.70 -1.63 22.70
N ASN A 161 24.35 -2.74 22.04
CA ASN A 161 23.05 -3.41 22.18
C ASN A 161 21.86 -2.47 21.93
N GLU A 162 22.00 -1.55 20.97
CA GLU A 162 20.95 -0.64 20.56
C GLU A 162 20.37 -1.05 19.20
N ILE A 163 19.10 -0.74 18.95
CA ILE A 163 18.54 -0.69 17.60
C ILE A 163 18.45 0.78 17.20
N ILE A 164 18.92 1.07 15.98
CA ILE A 164 18.86 2.39 15.37
C ILE A 164 17.79 2.38 14.29
N VAL A 165 16.76 3.21 14.46
CA VAL A 165 15.67 3.41 13.50
C VAL A 165 15.88 4.73 12.78
N ARG A 166 15.76 4.74 11.45
CA ARG A 166 15.91 5.95 10.62
C ARG A 166 14.78 6.07 9.61
N TRP A 167 14.36 7.29 9.32
CA TRP A 167 13.30 7.54 8.35
C TRP A 167 13.61 8.72 7.43
N THR A 168 12.90 8.77 6.29
CA THR A 168 12.98 9.87 5.33
C THR A 168 11.72 10.72 5.46
N PRO A 169 11.84 12.03 5.77
CA PRO A 169 10.70 12.91 5.84
C PRO A 169 10.04 13.11 4.47
N THR A 170 8.73 13.29 4.45
CA THR A 170 7.96 13.61 3.24
C THR A 170 7.53 15.06 3.28
N GLN A 171 7.81 15.81 2.22
CA GLN A 171 7.28 17.16 2.05
C GLN A 171 5.97 17.12 1.27
N ASP A 172 5.06 18.02 1.61
CA ASP A 172 3.85 18.30 0.85
C ASP A 172 4.01 19.70 0.21
N PRO A 173 4.58 19.82 -1.02
CA PRO A 173 4.77 21.12 -1.68
C PRO A 173 3.44 21.85 -1.92
N SER A 174 2.38 21.07 -1.91
CA SER A 174 1.00 21.39 -2.24
C SER A 174 0.26 21.98 -1.02
N GLU A 175 0.74 21.69 0.18
CA GLU A 175 0.22 22.15 1.46
C GLU A 175 1.40 22.41 2.44
N PRO A 176 2.06 23.58 2.35
CA PRO A 176 3.24 23.89 3.17
C PRO A 176 3.00 23.85 4.69
N THR A 177 1.75 24.01 5.13
CA THR A 177 1.37 23.90 6.54
C THR A 177 1.45 22.47 7.07
N ALA A 178 1.51 21.46 6.18
CA ALA A 178 1.64 20.05 6.51
C ALA A 178 3.07 19.62 6.87
N LYS A 179 3.96 20.59 7.10
CA LYS A 179 5.32 20.30 7.55
C LYS A 179 5.27 19.62 8.94
N PRO A 180 6.01 18.52 9.16
CA PRO A 180 6.11 17.89 10.47
C PRO A 180 6.94 18.74 11.44
N ASP A 181 6.46 18.83 12.68
CA ASP A 181 7.18 19.38 13.83
C ASP A 181 7.98 18.30 14.55
N GLY A 182 7.58 17.03 14.40
CA GLY A 182 8.27 15.87 14.93
C GLY A 182 7.71 14.56 14.40
N TYR A 183 8.10 13.48 15.05
CA TYR A 183 7.74 12.11 14.70
C TYR A 183 7.41 11.33 15.96
N VAL A 184 6.49 10.38 15.86
CA VAL A 184 6.20 9.41 16.90
C VAL A 184 6.66 8.05 16.41
N VAL A 185 7.64 7.45 17.11
CA VAL A 185 8.17 6.13 16.82
C VAL A 185 7.49 5.11 17.72
N TYR A 186 6.74 4.21 17.12
CA TYR A 186 6.07 3.11 17.84
C TYR A 186 6.95 1.87 17.79
N MET A 187 7.01 1.14 18.90
CA MET A 187 7.76 -0.10 19.02
C MET A 187 6.88 -1.24 19.54
N LYS A 188 7.06 -2.44 19.00
CA LYS A 188 6.55 -3.69 19.58
C LYS A 188 7.62 -4.77 19.62
N LYS A 189 7.47 -5.70 20.57
CA LYS A 189 8.21 -6.97 20.60
C LYS A 189 7.35 -8.05 19.96
N ALA A 190 7.97 -9.10 19.42
CA ALA A 190 7.24 -10.24 18.87
C ALA A 190 6.17 -10.77 19.86
N GLY A 191 4.94 -10.94 19.37
CA GLY A 191 3.79 -11.39 20.17
C GLY A 191 3.17 -10.34 21.10
N LYS A 192 3.50 -9.04 20.93
CA LYS A 192 2.93 -7.90 21.65
C LYS A 192 2.40 -6.85 20.68
N ASP A 193 1.53 -5.98 21.20
CA ASP A 193 1.06 -4.79 20.48
C ASP A 193 2.09 -3.66 20.56
N PHE A 194 1.91 -2.64 19.71
CA PHE A 194 2.69 -1.40 19.78
C PHE A 194 2.49 -0.68 21.11
N ASP A 195 3.55 -0.04 21.58
CA ASP A 195 3.51 0.88 22.70
C ASP A 195 2.77 2.19 22.36
N ASN A 196 2.76 3.14 23.31
CA ASN A 196 2.14 4.46 23.12
C ASN A 196 3.01 5.44 22.30
N GLY A 197 4.11 4.95 21.70
CA GLY A 197 5.02 5.74 20.90
C GLY A 197 6.00 6.61 21.69
N HIS A 198 7.09 6.98 21.01
CA HIS A 198 8.15 7.86 21.51
C HIS A 198 8.28 9.06 20.59
N TYR A 199 8.09 10.27 21.13
CA TYR A 199 8.22 11.50 20.37
C TYR A 199 9.69 11.84 20.09
N VAL A 200 9.97 12.20 18.84
CA VAL A 200 11.28 12.65 18.34
C VAL A 200 11.10 13.99 17.64
N SER A 201 11.94 14.97 17.96
CA SER A 201 11.86 16.33 17.39
C SER A 201 12.15 16.32 15.87
N GLY A 202 11.50 17.19 15.10
CA GLY A 202 11.53 17.19 13.63
C GLY A 202 12.89 17.42 12.97
N HIS A 203 13.92 17.81 13.74
CA HIS A 203 15.30 17.87 13.25
C HIS A 203 16.02 16.51 13.26
N ASP A 204 15.56 15.57 14.09
CA ASP A 204 16.19 14.27 14.30
C ASP A 204 15.38 13.18 13.58
N CYS A 205 15.88 12.71 12.44
CA CYS A 205 15.26 11.60 11.69
C CYS A 205 15.84 10.24 12.11
N VAL A 206 16.15 10.11 13.40
CA VAL A 206 16.79 8.93 13.99
C VAL A 206 16.27 8.70 15.40
N PHE A 207 16.01 7.44 15.73
CA PHE A 207 15.66 6.99 17.07
C PHE A 207 16.57 5.83 17.47
N LYS A 208 17.00 5.81 18.72
CA LYS A 208 17.83 4.75 19.29
C LYS A 208 17.17 4.21 20.53
N THR A 209 17.26 2.90 20.70
CA THR A 209 16.70 2.22 21.85
C THR A 209 17.54 1.01 22.20
N GLU A 210 17.70 0.74 23.49
CA GLU A 210 18.27 -0.51 23.96
C GLU A 210 17.40 -1.69 23.49
N ALA A 211 18.06 -2.80 23.16
CA ALA A 211 17.43 -4.03 22.74
C ALA A 211 18.02 -5.23 23.47
N ILE A 212 17.16 -6.21 23.71
CA ILE A 212 17.54 -7.49 24.31
C ILE A 212 17.98 -8.42 23.16
N PRO A 213 19.19 -9.02 23.22
CA PRO A 213 19.61 -10.03 22.25
C PRO A 213 18.60 -11.17 22.10
N GLY A 214 18.43 -11.68 20.88
CA GLY A 214 17.49 -12.73 20.51
C GLY A 214 16.02 -12.29 20.38
N VAL A 215 15.69 -11.03 20.70
CA VAL A 215 14.30 -10.52 20.60
C VAL A 215 14.09 -9.77 19.30
N LEU A 216 13.02 -10.13 18.59
CA LEU A 216 12.53 -9.40 17.42
C LEU A 216 11.72 -8.17 17.85
N TYR A 217 12.18 -7.00 17.42
CA TYR A 217 11.50 -5.72 17.56
C TYR A 217 10.97 -5.26 16.22
N SER A 218 9.78 -4.67 16.22
CA SER A 218 9.18 -4.03 15.04
C SER A 218 8.87 -2.57 15.34
N PHE A 219 8.94 -1.73 14.31
CA PHE A 219 8.85 -0.29 14.38
C PHE A 219 7.98 0.25 13.25
N ARG A 220 7.24 1.31 13.55
CA ARG A 220 6.59 2.19 12.56
C ARG A 220 6.66 3.63 13.04
N VAL A 221 6.57 4.57 12.11
CA VAL A 221 6.71 6.00 12.40
C VAL A 221 5.53 6.78 11.83
N GLU A 222 4.99 7.69 12.64
CA GLU A 222 4.04 8.70 12.21
C GLU A 222 4.69 10.08 12.27
N ALA A 223 4.49 10.91 11.25
CA ALA A 223 4.87 12.31 11.24
C ALA A 223 3.78 13.13 11.94
N VAL A 224 4.15 14.07 12.81
CA VAL A 224 3.20 14.85 13.61
C VAL A 224 3.47 16.35 13.53
N ASN A 225 2.40 17.13 13.58
CA ASN A 225 2.39 18.56 13.83
C ASN A 225 1.12 18.94 14.60
N GLU A 226 0.90 20.23 14.84
CA GLU A 226 -0.32 20.73 15.51
C GLU A 226 -1.64 20.35 14.79
N GLY A 227 -1.58 19.99 13.50
CA GLY A 227 -2.72 19.53 12.70
C GLY A 227 -3.08 18.05 12.88
N GLY A 228 -2.22 17.26 13.52
CA GLY A 228 -2.43 15.84 13.81
C GLY A 228 -1.28 14.94 13.34
N ALA A 229 -1.56 13.62 13.29
CA ALA A 229 -0.63 12.60 12.83
C ALA A 229 -0.89 12.19 11.37
N SER A 230 0.18 11.84 10.65
CA SER A 230 0.08 11.19 9.35
C SER A 230 -0.49 9.77 9.47
N LEU A 231 -0.79 9.12 8.33
CA LEU A 231 -0.88 7.67 8.33
C LEU A 231 0.48 7.07 8.75
N PRO A 232 0.50 5.86 9.33
CA PRO A 232 1.74 5.19 9.70
C PRO A 232 2.57 4.82 8.46
N SER A 233 3.88 4.71 8.66
CA SER A 233 4.80 4.11 7.69
C SER A 233 4.58 2.60 7.53
N ASP A 234 5.22 2.02 6.52
CA ASP A 234 5.54 0.58 6.49
C ASP A 234 6.22 0.15 7.80
N GLU A 235 6.02 -1.10 8.22
CA GLU A 235 6.68 -1.68 9.38
C GLU A 235 8.07 -2.24 9.02
N VAL A 236 9.07 -1.88 9.81
CA VAL A 236 10.41 -2.50 9.78
C VAL A 236 10.67 -3.24 11.08
N CYS A 237 11.59 -4.17 11.06
CA CYS A 237 12.08 -4.90 12.22
C CYS A 237 13.60 -4.98 12.33
N ALA A 238 14.06 -5.30 13.55
CA ALA A 238 15.46 -5.64 13.79
C ALA A 238 15.60 -6.67 14.93
N VAL A 239 16.71 -7.40 14.90
CA VAL A 239 17.15 -8.36 15.92
C VAL A 239 18.64 -8.17 16.17
N ILE A 240 19.04 -8.12 17.43
CA ILE A 240 20.44 -8.30 17.83
C ILE A 240 20.64 -9.78 18.14
N ALA A 241 21.63 -10.41 17.52
CA ALA A 241 21.97 -11.81 17.78
C ALA A 241 22.44 -12.02 19.24
N GLU A 242 22.25 -13.24 19.77
CA GLU A 242 22.80 -13.64 21.06
C GLU A 242 24.32 -13.83 21.00
N THR A 243 24.85 -14.30 19.87
CA THR A 243 26.30 -14.48 19.67
C THR A 243 26.93 -13.37 18.82
N PRO A 244 28.14 -12.89 19.17
CA PRO A 244 28.81 -11.81 18.43
C PRO A 244 29.09 -12.10 16.95
N ASP A 245 29.44 -13.35 16.63
CA ASP A 245 29.83 -13.78 15.28
C ASP A 245 28.64 -14.25 14.42
N ALA A 246 27.41 -14.12 14.92
CA ALA A 246 26.21 -14.50 14.19
C ALA A 246 26.09 -13.74 12.86
N PRO A 247 25.63 -14.41 11.78
CA PRO A 247 25.48 -13.78 10.47
C PRO A 247 24.48 -12.61 10.54
N SER A 248 24.69 -11.58 9.73
CA SER A 248 23.73 -10.50 9.56
C SER A 248 22.89 -10.71 8.31
N ILE A 249 21.58 -10.50 8.40
CA ILE A 249 20.63 -10.60 7.31
C ILE A 249 19.96 -9.24 7.14
N LEU A 250 19.96 -8.72 5.92
CA LEU A 250 19.19 -7.54 5.55
C LEU A 250 17.89 -8.00 4.90
N ILE A 251 16.75 -7.51 5.38
CA ILE A 251 15.43 -7.76 4.76
C ILE A 251 14.92 -6.46 4.17
N VAL A 252 14.72 -6.43 2.87
CA VAL A 252 14.22 -5.27 2.13
C VAL A 252 12.77 -5.55 1.73
N ASP A 253 11.84 -4.87 2.38
CA ASP A 253 10.42 -4.93 1.99
C ASP A 253 10.17 -3.91 0.88
N ALA A 254 10.24 -4.40 -0.36
CA ALA A 254 10.07 -3.60 -1.56
C ALA A 254 8.63 -3.62 -2.10
N PHE A 255 7.71 -4.33 -1.43
CA PHE A 255 6.33 -4.42 -1.89
C PHE A 255 5.50 -3.24 -1.36
N GLN A 256 5.49 -2.16 -2.14
CA GLN A 256 4.80 -0.91 -1.82
C GLN A 256 3.67 -0.57 -2.80
N ARG A 257 3.37 -1.48 -3.74
CA ARG A 257 2.34 -1.29 -4.76
C ARG A 257 0.95 -1.38 -4.12
N LEU A 258 0.16 -0.36 -4.40
CA LEU A 258 -1.29 -0.32 -4.26
C LEU A 258 -1.87 -0.04 -5.64
N ALA A 259 -2.96 -0.69 -6.01
CA ALA A 259 -3.52 -0.60 -7.35
C ALA A 259 -5.00 -0.95 -7.37
N SER A 260 -5.75 -0.33 -8.30
CA SER A 260 -7.06 -0.85 -8.71
C SER A 260 -6.91 -2.20 -9.43
N PRO A 261 -8.01 -2.95 -9.65
CA PRO A 261 -8.01 -4.00 -10.65
C PRO A 261 -7.71 -3.42 -12.04
N LEU A 262 -7.25 -4.23 -12.99
CA LEU A 262 -6.84 -3.77 -14.33
C LEU A 262 -7.98 -3.03 -15.05
N PRO A 263 -7.89 -1.71 -15.27
CA PRO A 263 -8.84 -1.03 -16.12
C PRO A 263 -8.54 -1.34 -17.58
N PHE A 264 -9.58 -1.54 -18.38
CA PHE A 264 -9.47 -1.59 -19.84
C PHE A 264 -10.58 -0.81 -20.50
N ASP A 265 -10.28 -0.27 -21.67
CA ASP A 265 -11.21 0.58 -22.41
C ASP A 265 -10.96 0.46 -23.91
N ASN A 266 -11.94 -0.01 -24.67
CA ASN A 266 -11.89 -0.07 -26.14
C ASN A 266 -13.18 0.51 -26.75
N GLU A 267 -13.38 0.37 -28.06
CA GLU A 267 -14.52 0.99 -28.76
C GLU A 267 -15.88 0.49 -28.26
N THR A 268 -16.01 -0.79 -27.93
CA THR A 268 -17.30 -1.43 -27.59
C THR A 268 -17.39 -1.90 -26.15
N THR A 269 -16.26 -2.20 -25.50
CA THR A 269 -16.23 -2.66 -24.11
C THR A 269 -15.29 -1.86 -23.22
N GLY A 270 -15.60 -1.82 -21.92
CA GLY A 270 -14.74 -1.21 -20.91
C GLY A 270 -15.12 -1.67 -19.50
N GLY A 271 -14.17 -1.63 -18.58
CA GLY A 271 -14.37 -2.07 -17.21
C GLY A 271 -13.09 -2.49 -16.50
N PHE A 272 -13.26 -3.30 -15.45
CA PHE A 272 -12.18 -3.77 -14.60
C PHE A 272 -12.01 -5.30 -14.71
N ASP A 273 -10.83 -5.73 -15.13
CA ASP A 273 -10.48 -7.14 -15.31
C ASP A 273 -9.69 -7.68 -14.10
N PHE A 274 -10.43 -8.27 -13.16
CA PHE A 274 -9.87 -8.93 -11.97
C PHE A 274 -9.08 -10.20 -12.28
N ASP A 275 -9.36 -10.87 -13.39
CA ASP A 275 -8.71 -12.14 -13.75
C ASP A 275 -7.32 -11.91 -14.36
N SER A 276 -7.09 -10.75 -14.98
CA SER A 276 -5.77 -10.33 -15.45
C SER A 276 -4.92 -9.72 -14.35
N ASP A 277 -5.46 -8.76 -13.58
CA ASP A 277 -4.80 -8.19 -12.40
C ASP A 277 -5.88 -7.75 -11.39
N PRO A 278 -5.98 -8.39 -10.23
CA PRO A 278 -6.96 -8.00 -9.21
C PRO A 278 -6.63 -6.66 -8.53
N GLY A 279 -5.45 -6.09 -8.80
CA GLY A 279 -4.95 -4.92 -8.10
C GLY A 279 -4.35 -5.30 -6.74
N VAL A 280 -4.08 -4.28 -5.92
CA VAL A 280 -3.57 -4.45 -4.56
C VAL A 280 -4.25 -3.43 -3.66
N ILE A 281 -5.07 -3.94 -2.75
CA ILE A 281 -5.80 -3.13 -1.76
C ILE A 281 -4.85 -2.68 -0.66
N ASP A 282 -5.13 -1.53 -0.04
CA ASP A 282 -4.44 -1.11 1.17
C ASP A 282 -5.03 -1.81 2.40
N VAL A 283 -4.26 -2.68 3.06
CA VAL A 283 -4.63 -3.52 4.21
C VAL A 283 -5.84 -4.44 3.96
N LYS A 284 -7.05 -3.88 3.87
CA LYS A 284 -8.29 -4.59 3.53
C LYS A 284 -9.40 -3.62 3.08
N SER A 285 -10.35 -4.11 2.27
CA SER A 285 -11.46 -3.28 1.78
C SER A 285 -12.75 -4.09 1.60
N PRO A 286 -13.90 -3.58 2.06
CA PRO A 286 -15.23 -4.13 1.72
C PRO A 286 -15.78 -3.56 0.40
N GLY A 287 -14.95 -2.87 -0.40
CA GLY A 287 -15.39 -2.00 -1.49
C GLY A 287 -15.80 -2.67 -2.80
N TYR A 288 -16.07 -3.98 -2.82
CA TYR A 288 -16.46 -4.71 -4.02
C TYR A 288 -17.59 -5.71 -3.72
N CYS A 289 -18.66 -5.69 -4.51
CA CYS A 289 -19.72 -6.69 -4.46
C CYS A 289 -19.31 -8.02 -5.11
N GLY A 290 -18.54 -7.96 -6.19
CA GLY A 290 -18.17 -9.12 -6.99
C GLY A 290 -17.42 -8.75 -8.27
N ARG A 291 -17.19 -9.73 -9.14
CA ARG A 291 -16.61 -9.50 -10.47
C ARG A 291 -17.57 -8.71 -11.35
N GLN A 292 -17.04 -7.83 -12.20
CA GLN A 292 -17.84 -7.19 -13.24
C GLN A 292 -18.29 -8.23 -14.27
N LEU A 293 -19.58 -8.25 -14.59
CA LEU A 293 -20.20 -9.20 -15.52
C LEU A 293 -20.52 -8.55 -16.87
N SER A 294 -20.87 -7.26 -16.88
CA SER A 294 -21.20 -6.54 -18.10
C SER A 294 -20.17 -5.45 -18.40
N PHE A 295 -19.62 -5.52 -19.60
CA PHE A 295 -18.60 -4.62 -20.11
C PHE A 295 -19.06 -3.84 -21.34
N ASP A 296 -20.29 -4.05 -21.83
CA ASP A 296 -20.80 -3.45 -23.08
C ASP A 296 -21.17 -1.98 -22.89
N LYS A 297 -20.44 -1.10 -23.56
CA LYS A 297 -20.67 0.35 -23.51
C LYS A 297 -22.01 0.79 -24.11
N SER A 298 -22.62 -0.01 -24.98
CA SER A 298 -23.95 0.30 -25.49
C SER A 298 -25.04 0.19 -24.41
N GLN A 299 -24.72 -0.39 -23.26
CA GLN A 299 -25.61 -0.59 -22.12
C GLN A 299 -25.44 0.45 -21.00
N TYR A 300 -24.71 1.54 -21.25
CA TYR A 300 -24.59 2.64 -20.29
C TYR A 300 -25.96 3.14 -19.80
N GLY A 301 -26.05 3.42 -18.50
CA GLY A 301 -27.26 3.94 -17.86
C GLY A 301 -28.32 2.91 -17.49
N LYS A 302 -28.15 1.64 -17.88
CA LYS A 302 -28.99 0.56 -17.35
C LYS A 302 -28.49 0.14 -15.98
N GLU A 303 -29.38 0.14 -15.00
CA GLU A 303 -29.03 -0.14 -13.59
C GLU A 303 -29.04 -1.64 -13.24
N VAL A 304 -29.65 -2.47 -14.09
CA VAL A 304 -29.84 -3.92 -13.85
C VAL A 304 -29.61 -4.74 -15.12
N GLY A 305 -29.39 -6.04 -14.95
CA GLY A 305 -29.24 -7.00 -16.05
C GLY A 305 -27.93 -6.79 -16.78
N GLU A 306 -27.99 -6.37 -18.05
CA GLU A 306 -26.81 -6.20 -18.91
C GLU A 306 -26.17 -4.80 -18.79
N GLY A 307 -26.59 -3.99 -17.81
CA GLY A 307 -26.05 -2.63 -17.63
C GLY A 307 -24.53 -2.60 -17.46
N MET A 308 -23.87 -1.63 -18.09
CA MET A 308 -22.41 -1.51 -18.00
C MET A 308 -21.98 -1.35 -16.53
N GLY A 309 -21.03 -2.16 -16.09
CA GLY A 309 -20.54 -2.14 -14.71
C GLY A 309 -21.33 -3.01 -13.74
N VAL A 310 -22.43 -3.64 -14.17
CA VAL A 310 -23.12 -4.66 -13.35
C VAL A 310 -22.11 -5.73 -12.94
N SER A 311 -22.06 -6.02 -11.64
CA SER A 311 -21.24 -7.05 -11.04
C SER A 311 -22.09 -8.16 -10.45
N SER A 312 -21.46 -9.28 -10.14
CA SER A 312 -22.01 -10.28 -9.23
C SER A 312 -21.90 -9.82 -7.76
N ASP A 313 -22.42 -10.64 -6.85
CA ASP A 313 -22.56 -10.38 -5.41
C ASP A 313 -21.70 -11.31 -4.54
N GLU A 314 -20.79 -12.08 -5.13
CA GLU A 314 -20.07 -13.17 -4.48
C GLU A 314 -19.03 -12.73 -3.44
N TRP A 315 -18.74 -11.43 -3.37
CA TRP A 315 -17.85 -10.81 -2.39
C TRP A 315 -18.58 -9.87 -1.42
N GLU A 316 -19.90 -9.75 -1.49
CA GLU A 316 -20.66 -8.95 -0.54
C GLU A 316 -20.45 -9.44 0.90
N GLY A 317 -20.10 -8.50 1.79
CA GLY A 317 -19.80 -8.79 3.19
C GLY A 317 -18.37 -9.28 3.47
N MET A 318 -17.54 -9.46 2.44
CA MET A 318 -16.15 -9.88 2.60
C MET A 318 -15.19 -8.68 2.68
N PHE A 319 -14.27 -8.70 3.65
CA PHE A 319 -13.16 -7.75 3.72
C PHE A 319 -11.97 -8.27 2.93
N LEU A 320 -11.92 -7.96 1.63
CA LEU A 320 -10.83 -8.37 0.76
C LEU A 320 -9.49 -7.88 1.27
N ALA A 321 -8.57 -8.81 1.50
CA ALA A 321 -7.24 -8.52 2.03
C ALA A 321 -6.30 -7.95 0.96
N GLY A 322 -5.39 -7.09 1.41
CA GLY A 322 -4.45 -6.35 0.59
C GLY A 322 -3.03 -6.38 1.14
N ASN A 323 -2.28 -5.32 0.85
CA ASN A 323 -0.94 -5.12 1.37
C ASN A 323 -0.99 -4.70 2.85
N THR A 324 -0.39 -5.51 3.73
CA THR A 324 -0.34 -5.25 5.18
C THR A 324 0.86 -4.41 5.61
N HIS A 325 1.80 -4.12 4.71
CA HIS A 325 3.00 -3.30 4.92
C HIS A 325 3.92 -3.80 6.04
N ASP A 326 3.90 -5.10 6.36
CA ASP A 326 4.66 -5.70 7.47
C ASP A 326 5.44 -6.97 7.06
N TYR A 327 5.74 -7.15 5.77
CA TYR A 327 6.32 -8.40 5.28
C TYR A 327 7.76 -8.60 5.71
N SER A 328 8.51 -7.53 5.97
CA SER A 328 9.82 -7.63 6.63
C SER A 328 9.72 -8.36 7.99
N VAL A 329 8.70 -8.02 8.80
CA VAL A 329 8.44 -8.61 10.11
C VAL A 329 8.05 -10.08 9.96
N ARG A 330 7.21 -10.39 8.95
CA ARG A 330 6.80 -11.77 8.66
C ARG A 330 7.97 -12.65 8.26
N HIS A 331 8.82 -12.20 7.35
CA HIS A 331 10.02 -12.93 6.93
C HIS A 331 11.01 -13.10 8.09
N ALA A 332 11.28 -12.04 8.86
CA ALA A 332 12.13 -12.14 10.05
C ALA A 332 11.61 -13.18 11.05
N SER A 333 10.31 -13.16 11.35
CA SER A 333 9.67 -14.15 12.22
C SER A 333 9.84 -15.59 11.71
N ASP A 334 9.75 -15.81 10.40
CA ASP A 334 9.85 -17.14 9.81
C ASP A 334 11.29 -17.66 9.73
N ILE A 335 12.27 -16.76 9.56
CA ILE A 335 13.71 -17.06 9.70
C ILE A 335 14.02 -17.46 11.14
N LEU A 336 13.52 -16.70 12.13
CA LEU A 336 13.80 -16.97 13.54
C LEU A 336 13.09 -18.22 14.09
N ALA A 337 12.11 -18.77 13.36
CA ALA A 337 11.30 -19.90 13.82
C ALA A 337 12.10 -21.18 14.11
N LYS A 338 13.27 -21.37 13.48
CA LYS A 338 14.21 -22.47 13.77
C LYS A 338 15.25 -22.14 14.86
N HIS A 339 15.06 -21.06 15.62
CA HIS A 339 16.04 -20.53 16.57
C HIS A 339 17.39 -20.21 15.89
N TYR A 340 17.36 -19.69 14.66
CA TYR A 340 18.56 -19.15 14.03
C TYR A 340 19.03 -17.92 14.79
N ASP A 341 20.20 -18.03 15.39
CA ASP A 341 20.89 -16.89 15.92
C ASP A 341 21.49 -16.06 14.77
N CYS A 342 20.94 -14.87 14.56
CA CYS A 342 21.33 -13.95 13.49
C CYS A 342 20.98 -12.51 13.86
N ASN A 343 21.72 -11.58 13.29
CA ASN A 343 21.35 -10.18 13.32
C ASN A 343 20.40 -9.92 12.16
N ILE A 344 19.27 -9.26 12.42
CA ILE A 344 18.33 -8.87 11.37
C ILE A 344 18.27 -7.36 11.34
N SER A 345 18.46 -6.80 10.15
CA SER A 345 18.11 -5.43 9.81
C SER A 345 16.99 -5.47 8.79
N SER A 346 16.15 -4.44 8.76
CA SER A 346 15.22 -4.30 7.64
C SER A 346 15.00 -2.86 7.22
N SER A 347 14.51 -2.71 5.99
CA SER A 347 14.46 -1.44 5.30
C SER A 347 13.41 -1.43 4.21
N THR A 348 12.82 -0.27 3.94
CA THR A 348 12.19 -0.01 2.65
C THR A 348 13.25 0.39 1.60
N PRO A 349 12.98 0.28 0.28
CA PRO A 349 13.96 0.57 -0.77
C PRO A 349 14.55 1.97 -0.71
N VAL A 350 13.73 2.96 -0.34
CA VAL A 350 14.13 4.38 -0.25
C VAL A 350 15.25 4.62 0.77
N GLN A 351 15.39 3.77 1.79
CA GLN A 351 16.44 3.88 2.79
C GLN A 351 17.76 3.21 2.39
N LEU A 352 17.77 2.35 1.36
CA LEU A 352 18.98 1.61 0.96
C LEU A 352 20.23 2.48 0.76
N PRO A 353 20.15 3.68 0.15
CA PRO A 353 21.31 4.56 0.00
C PRO A 353 21.92 5.06 1.32
N ASN A 354 21.16 4.99 2.42
CA ASN A 354 21.56 5.46 3.75
C ASN A 354 22.08 4.34 4.66
N LEU A 355 22.01 3.08 4.22
CA LEU A 355 22.46 1.94 5.01
C LEU A 355 23.94 1.63 4.75
N ASP A 356 24.61 1.12 5.77
CA ASP A 356 25.90 0.46 5.59
C ASP A 356 25.67 -0.99 5.16
N LEU A 357 25.84 -1.28 3.87
CA LEU A 357 25.60 -2.62 3.32
C LEU A 357 26.74 -3.62 3.62
N ARG A 358 27.78 -3.21 4.35
CA ARG A 358 28.91 -4.10 4.69
C ARG A 358 28.54 -5.11 5.75
N GLY A 359 29.04 -6.33 5.61
CA GLY A 359 28.93 -7.37 6.64
C GLY A 359 27.60 -8.13 6.69
N TYR A 360 26.64 -7.81 5.81
CA TYR A 360 25.51 -8.68 5.56
C TYR A 360 25.98 -9.96 4.87
N ARG A 361 25.49 -11.11 5.35
CA ARG A 361 25.70 -12.42 4.73
C ARG A 361 24.61 -12.75 3.74
N ILE A 362 23.39 -12.32 4.04
CA ILE A 362 22.20 -12.49 3.20
C ILE A 362 21.52 -11.14 3.05
N ALA A 363 21.01 -10.86 1.85
CA ALA A 363 19.97 -9.85 1.64
C ALA A 363 18.73 -10.51 1.02
N ASP A 364 17.60 -10.35 1.68
CA ASP A 364 16.28 -10.83 1.26
C ASP A 364 15.45 -9.67 0.71
N PHE A 365 15.13 -9.72 -0.58
CA PHE A 365 14.31 -8.72 -1.26
C PHE A 365 12.90 -9.28 -1.46
N ILE A 366 11.93 -8.68 -0.77
CA ILE A 366 10.51 -9.03 -0.82
C ILE A 366 9.83 -8.07 -1.80
N LEU A 367 9.50 -8.54 -3.00
CA LEU A 367 8.84 -7.74 -4.03
C LEU A 367 7.33 -7.99 -4.09
N GLY A 368 6.79 -9.07 -3.49
CA GLY A 368 5.35 -9.28 -3.47
C GLY A 368 4.69 -9.18 -4.86
N ALA A 369 3.63 -8.38 -4.97
CA ALA A 369 2.98 -8.04 -6.24
C ALA A 369 3.51 -6.75 -6.88
N GLN A 370 4.71 -6.29 -6.53
CA GLN A 370 5.33 -5.07 -7.05
C GLN A 370 5.59 -5.17 -8.55
N LYS A 371 5.06 -4.22 -9.31
CA LYS A 371 5.31 -4.03 -10.74
C LYS A 371 4.86 -2.66 -11.20
N ASP A 372 5.40 -2.22 -12.34
CA ASP A 372 4.87 -1.06 -13.05
C ASP A 372 3.71 -1.50 -13.94
N ASP A 373 2.50 -1.31 -13.43
CA ASP A 373 1.31 -1.94 -13.98
C ASP A 373 0.72 -1.27 -15.21
N GLY A 374 1.18 -0.07 -15.59
CA GLY A 374 0.64 0.60 -16.77
C GLY A 374 -0.51 1.56 -16.49
N TYR A 375 -1.17 1.51 -15.32
CA TYR A 375 -2.44 2.22 -15.11
C TYR A 375 -2.63 2.90 -13.76
N SER A 376 -1.93 2.49 -12.69
CA SER A 376 -2.10 3.12 -11.38
C SER A 376 -1.56 4.55 -11.35
N LEU A 377 -2.18 5.42 -10.56
CA LEU A 377 -1.76 6.82 -10.42
C LEU A 377 -0.35 6.93 -9.82
N THR A 378 -0.02 6.06 -8.87
CA THR A 378 1.33 5.94 -8.32
C THR A 378 2.05 4.76 -8.95
N ARG A 379 3.04 5.05 -9.80
CA ARG A 379 3.84 4.04 -10.50
C ARG A 379 4.91 3.47 -9.58
N ARG A 380 5.05 2.15 -9.60
CA ARG A 380 5.98 1.40 -8.76
C ARG A 380 6.74 0.44 -9.67
N LYS A 381 8.06 0.34 -9.54
CA LYS A 381 8.86 -0.65 -10.29
C LYS A 381 9.23 -1.81 -9.37
N ALA A 382 9.35 -3.01 -9.92
CA ALA A 382 9.85 -4.18 -9.21
C ALA A 382 11.28 -3.90 -8.68
N PHE A 383 12.20 -3.54 -9.57
CA PHE A 383 13.56 -3.13 -9.17
C PHE A 383 13.78 -1.65 -9.43
N THR A 384 13.97 -0.88 -8.36
CA THR A 384 14.35 0.53 -8.44
C THR A 384 15.86 0.68 -8.66
N PRO A 385 16.34 1.85 -9.13
CA PRO A 385 17.78 2.11 -9.26
C PRO A 385 18.56 1.89 -7.95
N GLU A 386 17.99 2.27 -6.81
CA GLU A 386 18.59 2.10 -5.48
C GLU A 386 18.78 0.63 -5.14
N MET A 387 17.79 -0.22 -5.47
CA MET A 387 17.88 -1.67 -5.28
C MET A 387 18.94 -2.30 -6.19
N LEU A 388 19.01 -1.91 -7.46
CA LEU A 388 20.03 -2.43 -8.40
C LEU A 388 21.46 -2.06 -7.92
N THR A 389 21.65 -0.84 -7.42
CA THR A 389 22.91 -0.42 -6.81
C THR A 389 23.22 -1.23 -5.55
N ALA A 390 22.25 -1.42 -4.64
CA ALA A 390 22.43 -2.22 -3.43
C ALA A 390 22.79 -3.67 -3.74
N ILE A 391 22.07 -4.33 -4.65
CA ILE A 391 22.34 -5.71 -5.11
C ILE A 391 23.76 -5.81 -5.67
N SER A 392 24.19 -4.82 -6.46
CA SER A 392 25.57 -4.79 -6.99
C SER A 392 26.62 -4.75 -5.89
N GLN A 393 26.42 -3.90 -4.89
CA GLN A 393 27.36 -3.76 -3.78
C GLN A 393 27.39 -5.02 -2.91
N LEU A 394 26.22 -5.56 -2.56
CA LEU A 394 26.07 -6.77 -1.76
C LEU A 394 26.74 -7.98 -2.42
N THR A 395 26.44 -8.22 -3.70
CA THR A 395 27.02 -9.35 -4.45
C THR A 395 28.52 -9.20 -4.68
N LEU A 396 29.02 -7.97 -4.89
CA LEU A 396 30.47 -7.69 -5.00
C LEU A 396 31.22 -8.03 -3.71
N GLN A 397 30.57 -7.87 -2.56
CA GLN A 397 31.13 -8.19 -1.24
C GLN A 397 30.92 -9.67 -0.84
N GLY A 398 30.29 -10.48 -1.69
CA GLY A 398 30.02 -11.89 -1.43
C GLY A 398 28.76 -12.15 -0.58
N SER A 399 27.85 -11.17 -0.47
CA SER A 399 26.56 -11.39 0.17
C SER A 399 25.67 -12.24 -0.73
N SER A 400 25.05 -13.26 -0.17
CA SER A 400 24.05 -14.09 -0.86
C SER A 400 22.71 -13.36 -0.95
N ILE A 401 21.94 -13.60 -2.00
CA ILE A 401 20.68 -12.89 -2.28
C ILE A 401 19.50 -13.86 -2.28
N MET A 402 18.46 -13.53 -1.52
CA MET A 402 17.12 -14.07 -1.70
C MET A 402 16.26 -13.01 -2.38
N VAL A 403 15.46 -13.39 -3.38
CA VAL A 403 14.51 -12.49 -4.02
C VAL A 403 13.21 -13.23 -4.29
N SER A 404 12.07 -12.64 -3.94
CA SER A 404 10.76 -13.25 -4.15
C SER A 404 9.73 -12.24 -4.61
N GLY A 405 8.89 -12.60 -5.58
CA GLY A 405 7.81 -11.75 -6.07
C GLY A 405 7.15 -12.30 -7.33
N ALA A 406 5.94 -11.85 -7.61
CA ALA A 406 5.14 -12.34 -8.74
C ALA A 406 5.62 -11.83 -10.11
N PHE A 407 6.36 -10.72 -10.13
CA PHE A 407 6.70 -9.96 -11.35
C PHE A 407 8.20 -9.58 -11.43
N ILE A 408 9.07 -10.36 -10.80
CA ILE A 408 10.52 -10.10 -10.76
C ILE A 408 11.21 -10.27 -12.12
N GLY A 409 10.57 -10.93 -13.07
CA GLY A 409 11.00 -11.09 -14.45
C GLY A 409 10.15 -10.29 -15.44
N SER A 410 8.82 -10.33 -15.29
CA SER A 410 7.89 -9.70 -16.25
C SER A 410 7.84 -8.17 -16.18
N ASP A 411 8.25 -7.55 -15.06
CA ASP A 411 8.40 -6.08 -14.97
C ASP A 411 9.76 -5.56 -15.48
N ILE A 412 10.57 -6.41 -16.12
CA ILE A 412 11.83 -6.02 -16.74
C ILE A 412 11.57 -5.60 -18.20
N HIS A 413 11.67 -4.29 -18.46
CA HIS A 413 11.30 -3.71 -19.77
C HIS A 413 12.48 -3.34 -20.67
N ASN A 414 13.72 -3.64 -20.26
CA ASN A 414 14.90 -3.24 -21.04
C ASN A 414 16.07 -4.23 -20.92
N ALA A 415 16.89 -4.31 -21.98
CA ALA A 415 18.00 -5.24 -22.09
C ALA A 415 19.12 -5.03 -21.05
N LYS A 416 19.29 -3.81 -20.51
CA LYS A 416 20.31 -3.55 -19.48
C LYS A 416 19.93 -4.21 -18.16
N GLN A 417 18.66 -4.10 -17.79
CA GLN A 417 18.13 -4.72 -16.58
C GLN A 417 17.99 -6.23 -16.73
N ASP A 418 17.62 -6.72 -17.92
CA ASP A 418 17.66 -8.16 -18.22
C ASP A 418 19.09 -8.73 -18.05
N ALA A 419 20.09 -8.08 -18.64
CA ALA A 419 21.49 -8.45 -18.46
C ALA A 419 21.94 -8.36 -16.99
N PHE A 420 21.48 -7.36 -16.25
CA PHE A 420 21.76 -7.21 -14.83
C PHE A 420 21.22 -8.38 -14.01
N VAL A 421 19.96 -8.74 -14.22
CA VAL A 421 19.29 -9.81 -13.49
C VAL A 421 19.93 -11.16 -13.84
N ALA A 422 20.25 -11.39 -15.11
CA ALA A 422 21.00 -12.57 -15.52
C ALA A 422 22.40 -12.64 -14.89
N ASP A 423 23.11 -11.51 -14.74
CA ASP A 423 24.44 -11.46 -14.14
C ASP A 423 24.41 -11.56 -12.60
N LYS A 424 23.51 -10.85 -11.93
CA LYS A 424 23.49 -10.73 -10.46
C LYS A 424 22.52 -11.67 -9.77
N LEU A 425 21.35 -11.89 -10.34
CA LEU A 425 20.29 -12.72 -9.75
C LEU A 425 20.16 -14.09 -10.41
N LYS A 426 20.92 -14.32 -11.50
CA LYS A 426 21.14 -15.64 -12.11
C LYS A 426 19.87 -16.32 -12.64
N TYR A 427 18.91 -15.53 -13.08
CA TYR A 427 17.73 -16.02 -13.80
C TYR A 427 17.45 -15.21 -15.08
N ARG A 428 16.62 -15.79 -15.93
CA ARG A 428 15.93 -15.13 -17.06
C ARG A 428 14.44 -15.34 -16.94
N PHE A 429 13.68 -14.34 -17.36
CA PHE A 429 12.24 -14.46 -17.53
C PHE A 429 11.94 -15.23 -18.82
N ILE A 430 11.11 -16.27 -18.74
CA ILE A 430 10.71 -17.07 -19.91
C ILE A 430 9.21 -17.13 -20.16
N GLY A 431 8.40 -16.53 -19.28
CA GLY A 431 6.95 -16.46 -19.41
C GLY A 431 6.26 -16.31 -18.07
N THR A 432 4.93 -16.21 -18.10
CA THR A 432 4.08 -16.17 -16.91
C THR A 432 3.17 -17.39 -16.87
N THR A 433 2.63 -17.67 -15.68
CA THR A 433 1.58 -18.66 -15.51
C THR A 433 0.42 -18.12 -14.67
N LYS A 434 -0.81 -18.59 -14.97
CA LYS A 434 -2.04 -18.22 -14.27
C LYS A 434 -2.18 -19.03 -12.98
N THR A 435 -2.56 -18.37 -11.89
CA THR A 435 -2.65 -18.96 -10.54
C THR A 435 -4.01 -19.61 -10.25
N ASP A 436 -5.03 -19.32 -11.06
CA ASP A 436 -6.36 -19.95 -11.00
C ASP A 436 -6.32 -21.46 -11.32
N SER A 437 -5.36 -21.85 -12.16
CA SER A 437 -5.10 -23.19 -12.66
C SER A 437 -3.88 -23.84 -11.98
N ILE A 438 -3.03 -23.01 -11.35
CA ILE A 438 -1.77 -23.39 -10.71
C ILE A 438 -1.71 -22.71 -9.35
N CYS A 439 -2.41 -23.29 -8.38
CA CYS A 439 -2.33 -22.81 -7.01
C CYS A 439 -1.21 -23.46 -6.20
N THR A 440 -0.43 -24.38 -6.79
CA THR A 440 0.55 -25.19 -6.06
C THR A 440 1.94 -25.17 -6.71
N VAL A 441 2.95 -24.99 -5.87
CA VAL A 441 4.37 -25.13 -6.20
C VAL A 441 4.98 -26.28 -5.42
N GLN A 442 5.93 -27.01 -6.01
CA GLN A 442 6.57 -28.17 -5.39
C GLN A 442 8.09 -28.10 -5.54
N GLY A 443 8.80 -28.44 -4.47
CA GLY A 443 10.26 -28.44 -4.41
C GLY A 443 10.75 -28.07 -3.02
N LEU A 444 12.07 -28.11 -2.80
CA LEU A 444 12.67 -27.85 -1.48
C LEU A 444 11.99 -28.68 -0.37
N ASP A 445 11.70 -29.96 -0.62
CA ASP A 445 10.97 -30.87 0.29
C ASP A 445 9.56 -30.40 0.72
N ASN A 446 8.96 -29.49 -0.03
CA ASN A 446 7.65 -28.92 0.27
C ASN A 446 6.72 -28.95 -0.94
N THR A 447 5.42 -28.92 -0.65
CA THR A 447 4.35 -28.61 -1.60
C THR A 447 3.55 -27.47 -0.99
N ALA A 448 3.53 -26.31 -1.64
CA ALA A 448 2.94 -25.10 -1.09
C ALA A 448 1.81 -24.57 -1.97
N THR A 449 0.72 -24.14 -1.34
CA THR A 449 -0.38 -23.46 -2.02
C THR A 449 -0.28 -21.95 -1.84
N ILE A 450 -0.47 -21.18 -2.91
CA ILE A 450 -0.47 -19.71 -2.88
C ILE A 450 -1.88 -19.13 -2.94
N TYR A 451 -2.08 -17.96 -2.32
CA TYR A 451 -3.33 -17.22 -2.42
C TYR A 451 -3.58 -16.78 -3.88
N SER A 452 -4.51 -17.46 -4.56
CA SER A 452 -4.88 -17.19 -5.95
C SER A 452 -6.31 -16.71 -6.13
N ARG A 453 -7.05 -16.53 -5.03
CA ARG A 453 -8.46 -16.13 -5.03
C ARG A 453 -8.73 -15.03 -4.01
N PRO A 454 -9.76 -14.19 -4.25
CA PRO A 454 -10.26 -13.22 -3.29
C PRO A 454 -10.52 -13.86 -1.92
N ASN A 455 -10.06 -13.23 -0.85
CA ASN A 455 -10.09 -13.76 0.52
C ASN A 455 -9.88 -12.64 1.56
N GLU A 456 -10.02 -12.95 2.84
CA GLU A 456 -9.87 -11.97 3.95
C GLU A 456 -8.52 -12.06 4.68
N GLN A 457 -7.64 -12.95 4.25
CA GLN A 457 -6.41 -13.30 4.97
C GLN A 457 -5.16 -12.65 4.38
N ASN A 458 -5.03 -12.56 3.06
CA ASN A 458 -3.87 -11.98 2.38
C ASN A 458 -4.24 -11.49 0.96
N TYR A 459 -3.43 -10.59 0.40
CA TYR A 459 -3.52 -10.27 -1.02
C TYR A 459 -3.36 -11.55 -1.87
N TRP A 460 -3.96 -11.55 -3.07
CA TRP A 460 -3.92 -12.68 -3.98
C TRP A 460 -3.39 -12.25 -5.34
N LEU A 461 -2.97 -13.25 -6.12
CA LEU A 461 -2.39 -13.07 -7.44
C LEU A 461 -3.24 -13.79 -8.49
N SER A 462 -3.30 -13.22 -9.69
CA SER A 462 -3.83 -13.86 -10.90
C SER A 462 -2.73 -14.53 -11.74
N THR A 463 -1.49 -14.02 -11.66
CA THR A 463 -0.35 -14.49 -12.45
C THR A 463 0.95 -14.44 -11.65
N THR A 464 1.91 -15.28 -12.05
CA THR A 464 3.25 -15.37 -11.47
C THR A 464 4.28 -15.63 -12.59
N ASP A 465 5.55 -15.33 -12.32
CA ASP A 465 6.63 -15.49 -13.28
C ASP A 465 7.17 -16.92 -13.32
N VAL A 466 7.60 -17.32 -14.52
CA VAL A 466 8.38 -18.53 -14.77
C VAL A 466 9.83 -18.12 -15.04
N LEU A 467 10.75 -18.74 -14.30
CA LEU A 467 12.16 -18.37 -14.29
C LEU A 467 13.04 -19.49 -14.84
N GLU A 468 13.98 -19.16 -15.71
CA GLU A 468 15.05 -20.07 -16.14
C GLU A 468 16.36 -19.70 -15.45
N GLY A 469 17.06 -20.69 -14.87
CA GLY A 469 18.37 -20.46 -14.24
C GLY A 469 19.47 -20.25 -15.28
N VAL A 470 20.37 -19.29 -15.02
CA VAL A 470 21.55 -19.03 -15.86
C VAL A 470 22.84 -19.07 -15.07
N GLY A 471 23.97 -19.23 -15.76
CA GLY A 471 25.30 -19.16 -15.14
C GLY A 471 25.59 -20.29 -14.15
N GLY A 472 24.92 -21.44 -14.29
CA GLY A 472 25.02 -22.58 -13.37
C GLY A 472 23.93 -22.64 -12.30
N ALA A 473 22.94 -21.75 -12.34
CA ALA A 473 21.73 -21.87 -11.55
C ALA A 473 20.83 -23.01 -12.05
N PHE A 474 20.08 -23.63 -11.14
CA PHE A 474 19.17 -24.74 -11.41
C PHE A 474 17.81 -24.51 -10.76
N SER A 475 16.76 -25.16 -11.28
CA SER A 475 15.41 -25.03 -10.72
C SER A 475 15.30 -25.76 -9.38
N THR A 476 14.72 -25.10 -8.37
CA THR A 476 14.53 -25.64 -7.01
C THR A 476 13.07 -25.92 -6.68
N MET A 477 12.14 -25.22 -7.34
CA MET A 477 10.72 -25.47 -7.25
C MET A 477 10.07 -25.34 -8.63
N THR A 478 9.04 -26.13 -8.88
CA THR A 478 8.23 -26.06 -10.11
C THR A 478 6.76 -25.84 -9.79
N TYR A 479 6.07 -25.17 -10.71
CA TYR A 479 4.62 -25.13 -10.75
C TYR A 479 4.09 -26.53 -11.09
N THR A 480 3.20 -27.09 -10.26
CA THR A 480 2.77 -28.50 -10.37
C THR A 480 2.08 -28.79 -11.71
N THR A 481 1.40 -27.80 -12.26
CA THR A 481 0.80 -27.87 -13.60
C THR A 481 1.80 -27.30 -14.61
N GLY A 482 2.10 -28.04 -15.68
CA GLY A 482 3.05 -27.60 -16.71
C GLY A 482 4.54 -27.79 -16.37
N ASN A 483 4.88 -28.08 -15.10
CA ASN A 483 6.25 -28.37 -14.64
C ASN A 483 7.26 -27.25 -15.01
N TYR A 484 6.78 -26.01 -14.99
CA TYR A 484 7.59 -24.82 -15.24
C TYR A 484 8.34 -24.42 -13.96
N SER A 485 9.55 -23.90 -14.10
CA SER A 485 10.38 -23.49 -12.96
C SER A 485 9.81 -22.25 -12.27
N ALA A 486 9.40 -22.44 -11.00
CA ALA A 486 8.85 -21.41 -10.11
C ALA A 486 9.94 -20.76 -9.25
N ALA A 487 11.04 -21.46 -9.01
CA ALA A 487 12.19 -20.93 -8.30
C ALA A 487 13.50 -21.52 -8.84
N ILE A 488 14.58 -20.75 -8.72
CA ILE A 488 15.94 -21.17 -9.09
C ILE A 488 16.90 -20.94 -7.94
N ALA A 489 18.01 -21.68 -7.92
CA ALA A 489 19.13 -21.46 -7.03
C ALA A 489 20.47 -21.49 -7.77
N TYR A 490 21.37 -20.58 -7.38
CA TYR A 490 22.73 -20.47 -7.87
C TYR A 490 23.74 -20.73 -6.76
N PRO A 491 24.50 -21.84 -6.80
CA PRO A 491 25.48 -22.21 -5.78
C PRO A 491 26.87 -21.63 -6.11
N GLY A 492 26.94 -20.32 -6.34
CA GLY A 492 28.20 -19.66 -6.71
C GLY A 492 29.26 -19.71 -5.60
N PRO A 493 30.57 -19.75 -5.95
CA PRO A 493 31.65 -19.76 -4.98
C PRO A 493 31.88 -18.40 -4.29
N GLY A 494 31.44 -17.30 -4.91
CA GLY A 494 31.56 -15.94 -4.35
C GLY A 494 30.33 -15.49 -3.56
N TYR A 495 29.14 -15.77 -4.09
CA TYR A 495 27.85 -15.54 -3.44
C TYR A 495 26.83 -16.54 -4.01
N ARG A 496 25.74 -16.75 -3.27
CA ARG A 496 24.65 -17.62 -3.70
C ARG A 496 23.40 -16.80 -3.98
N VAL A 497 22.53 -17.32 -4.84
CA VAL A 497 21.23 -16.69 -5.11
C VAL A 497 20.14 -17.74 -5.00
N ILE A 498 18.99 -17.35 -4.45
CA ILE A 498 17.74 -18.07 -4.64
C ILE A 498 16.67 -17.05 -5.05
N ALA A 499 15.95 -17.34 -6.13
CA ALA A 499 14.95 -16.46 -6.70
C ALA A 499 13.62 -17.20 -6.87
N PHE A 500 12.54 -16.61 -6.38
CA PHE A 500 11.18 -17.14 -6.46
C PHE A 500 10.33 -16.25 -7.37
N GLY A 501 9.76 -16.83 -8.42
CA GLY A 501 8.81 -16.16 -9.35
C GLY A 501 7.41 -15.97 -8.76
N PHE A 502 7.26 -16.22 -7.46
CA PHE A 502 6.06 -15.98 -6.67
C PHE A 502 6.47 -15.42 -5.30
N PRO A 503 5.58 -14.70 -4.61
CA PRO A 503 5.86 -14.19 -3.27
C PRO A 503 5.76 -15.28 -2.21
N LEU A 504 6.78 -15.40 -1.37
CA LEU A 504 6.81 -16.39 -0.29
C LEU A 504 5.71 -16.11 0.75
N GLU A 505 5.44 -14.84 0.96
CA GLU A 505 4.46 -14.33 1.89
C GLU A 505 3.00 -14.60 1.40
N CYS A 506 2.83 -14.98 0.14
CA CYS A 506 1.58 -15.52 -0.41
C CYS A 506 1.35 -17.03 -0.19
N ILE A 507 2.29 -17.74 0.43
CA ILE A 507 2.06 -19.13 0.81
C ILE A 507 1.02 -19.19 1.96
N THR A 508 -0.05 -19.94 1.70
CA THR A 508 -1.22 -20.09 2.58
C THR A 508 -0.90 -20.79 3.90
N ASP A 509 -0.10 -21.86 3.86
CA ASP A 509 0.31 -22.59 5.06
C ASP A 509 1.59 -22.00 5.67
N LYS A 510 1.47 -21.57 6.93
CA LYS A 510 2.53 -20.88 7.66
C LYS A 510 3.77 -21.76 7.89
N GLU A 511 3.58 -23.04 8.21
CA GLU A 511 4.71 -23.94 8.50
C GLU A 511 5.45 -24.33 7.21
N THR A 512 4.73 -24.50 6.11
CA THR A 512 5.31 -24.71 4.78
C THR A 512 6.12 -23.49 4.34
N ARG A 513 5.59 -22.27 4.53
CA ARG A 513 6.34 -21.02 4.25
C ARG A 513 7.63 -20.95 5.05
N ARG A 514 7.56 -21.24 6.36
CA ARG A 514 8.73 -21.30 7.24
C ARG A 514 9.74 -22.32 6.77
N SER A 515 9.29 -23.52 6.40
CA SER A 515 10.16 -24.58 5.90
C SER A 515 10.95 -24.11 4.66
N ILE A 516 10.27 -23.53 3.67
CA ILE A 516 10.88 -23.01 2.44
C ILE A 516 11.88 -21.88 2.74
N ILE A 517 11.49 -20.88 3.56
CA ILE A 517 12.40 -19.78 3.94
C ILE A 517 13.65 -20.31 4.65
N ASN A 518 13.49 -21.23 5.60
CA ASN A 518 14.62 -21.76 6.35
C ASN A 518 15.57 -22.61 5.50
N ILE A 519 15.06 -23.45 4.59
CA ILE A 519 15.90 -24.19 3.63
C ILE A 519 16.67 -23.21 2.72
N SER A 520 16.02 -22.12 2.32
CA SER A 520 16.63 -21.07 1.52
C SER A 520 17.76 -20.38 2.28
N VAL A 521 17.55 -20.01 3.54
CA VAL A 521 18.58 -19.41 4.40
C VAL A 521 19.77 -20.35 4.60
N ASP A 522 19.54 -21.64 4.88
CA ASP A 522 20.62 -22.64 5.00
C ASP A 522 21.45 -22.72 3.72
N PHE A 523 20.78 -22.80 2.57
CA PHE A 523 21.45 -22.82 1.26
C PHE A 523 22.31 -21.57 1.05
N LEU A 524 21.80 -20.38 1.39
CA LEU A 524 22.49 -19.10 1.19
C LEU A 524 23.68 -18.91 2.15
N LEU A 525 23.63 -19.51 3.34
CA LEU A 525 24.74 -19.62 4.29
C LEU A 525 25.75 -20.71 3.91
N GLY A 526 25.41 -21.59 2.97
CA GLY A 526 26.25 -22.71 2.55
C GLY A 526 26.28 -23.87 3.55
N LYS A 527 25.20 -24.07 4.30
CA LYS A 527 25.03 -25.17 5.25
C LYS A 527 24.45 -26.42 4.59
#